data_AF-A0A089ZUS2-F1
#
_entry.id   AF-A0A089ZUS2-F1
#
_cell.length_a   1.000
_cell.length_b   1.000
_cell.length_c   1.000
_cell.angle_alpha   90.00
_cell.angle_beta   90.00
_cell.angle_gamma   90.00
#
_symmetry.space_group_name_H-M   'P 1'
#
loop_
_entity.id
_entity.type
_entity.pdbx_description
1 polymer ?
#
loop_
_entity_poly.entity_id
_entity_poly.type
_entity_poly.pdbx_seq_one_letter_code
_entity_poly.pdbx_strand_id
1 'polypeptide(L)'
;MKLYIISSGKYGSRIVNSLAEMGLASSMVGLEEIPEDLPEFIDDFEQYVPKSIPQADLILAVGLFGDINMIVPIIARESGAQAVIIPIHDPAQIPPGLQREIEESAPEIKIVFSKPFCSLEPVGDTYIDEFAEQFGRPQLEIESDGLIKKVKVIRTAPCGSTHFIAENIEGLPAEEAELESGTKLHNYPCNASMSTDPAVGDTILHLAGYQVKEAVRRALGFSMKSAVVDHETCEADECQHECIKHCPQVQIGIDTVTLNENEQAVIDPASCGCCEICIQECPYGSIELEERKFEL
;
A
#
# COMPACT_ATOMS: atom_id res chain seq x y z
N MET A 1 -7.11 -20.63 -2.95
CA MET A 1 -5.88 -20.37 -3.75
C MET A 1 -4.65 -21.10 -3.19
N LYS A 2 -3.75 -21.59 -4.06
CA LYS A 2 -2.39 -22.05 -3.74
C LYS A 2 -1.39 -20.91 -3.87
N LEU A 3 -0.70 -20.60 -2.79
CA LEU A 3 0.25 -19.49 -2.69
C LEU A 3 1.69 -20.03 -2.68
N TYR A 4 2.53 -19.56 -3.60
CA TYR A 4 3.97 -19.79 -3.55
C TYR A 4 4.70 -18.50 -3.25
N ILE A 5 5.55 -18.50 -2.21
CA ILE A 5 6.21 -17.29 -1.73
C ILE A 5 7.69 -17.33 -2.08
N ILE A 6 8.18 -16.24 -2.66
CA ILE A 6 9.60 -15.97 -2.85
C ILE A 6 9.94 -14.83 -1.89
N SER A 7 10.88 -15.05 -0.99
CA SER A 7 11.17 -14.11 0.09
C SER A 7 12.65 -13.80 0.19
N SER A 8 12.97 -12.59 0.65
CA SER A 8 14.34 -12.25 1.03
C SER A 8 14.37 -11.27 2.22
N GLY A 9 15.45 -11.36 2.98
CA GLY A 9 15.77 -10.45 4.07
C GLY A 9 14.74 -10.40 5.20
N LYS A 10 14.88 -9.35 6.02
CA LYS A 10 14.02 -9.12 7.20
C LYS A 10 12.59 -8.80 6.81
N TYR A 11 12.39 -8.05 5.73
CA TYR A 11 11.06 -7.70 5.23
C TYR A 11 10.28 -8.96 4.83
N GLY A 12 10.87 -9.81 3.97
CA GLY A 12 10.23 -11.04 3.51
C GLY A 12 9.88 -11.96 4.67
N SER A 13 10.84 -12.19 5.58
CA SER A 13 10.64 -13.03 6.78
C SER A 13 9.46 -12.54 7.64
N ARG A 14 9.34 -11.22 7.85
CA ARG A 14 8.24 -10.64 8.63
C ARG A 14 6.90 -10.90 7.97
N ILE A 15 6.79 -10.66 6.67
CA ILE A 15 5.55 -10.85 5.92
C ILE A 15 5.14 -12.33 5.94
N VAL A 16 6.06 -13.24 5.64
CA VAL A 16 5.78 -14.70 5.65
C VAL A 16 5.23 -15.15 7.00
N ASN A 17 5.91 -14.79 8.09
CA ASN A 17 5.46 -15.14 9.44
C ASN A 17 4.08 -14.56 9.75
N SER A 18 3.86 -13.29 9.43
CA SER A 18 2.58 -12.61 9.69
C SER A 18 1.43 -13.27 8.92
N LEU A 19 1.63 -13.59 7.64
CA LEU A 19 0.62 -14.27 6.81
C LEU A 19 0.33 -15.69 7.32
N ALA A 20 1.36 -16.41 7.75
CA ALA A 20 1.19 -17.75 8.31
C ALA A 20 0.36 -17.74 9.60
N GLU A 21 0.67 -16.81 10.52
CA GLU A 21 -0.06 -16.62 11.79
C GLU A 21 -1.51 -16.17 11.56
N MET A 22 -1.76 -15.35 10.53
CA MET A 22 -3.08 -14.85 10.17
C MET A 22 -3.90 -15.83 9.29
N GLY A 23 -3.45 -17.07 9.13
CA GLY A 23 -4.26 -18.16 8.57
C GLY A 23 -3.98 -18.56 7.12
N LEU A 24 -2.97 -17.97 6.45
CA LEU A 24 -2.57 -18.41 5.10
C LEU A 24 -1.65 -19.62 5.08
N ALA A 25 -1.22 -20.15 6.23
CA ALA A 25 -0.31 -21.29 6.30
C ALA A 25 -0.81 -22.51 5.49
N SER A 26 -2.11 -22.79 5.50
CA SER A 26 -2.70 -23.91 4.73
C SER A 26 -2.72 -23.69 3.21
N SER A 27 -2.61 -22.44 2.77
CA SER A 27 -2.59 -22.06 1.35
C SER A 27 -1.16 -22.03 0.78
N MET A 28 -0.14 -21.93 1.64
CA MET A 28 1.26 -21.90 1.23
C MET A 28 1.72 -23.28 0.74
N VAL A 29 2.01 -23.39 -0.56
CA VAL A 29 2.50 -24.63 -1.19
C VAL A 29 4.02 -24.71 -1.27
N GLY A 30 4.70 -23.61 -0.99
CA GLY A 30 6.16 -23.53 -0.90
C GLY A 30 6.62 -22.15 -0.42
N LEU A 31 7.88 -22.11 0.01
CA LEU A 31 8.60 -20.92 0.36
C LEU A 31 10.01 -21.05 -0.20
N GLU A 32 10.42 -20.10 -1.02
CA GLU A 32 11.80 -19.95 -1.47
C GLU A 32 12.43 -18.75 -0.76
N GLU A 33 13.63 -18.94 -0.22
CA GLU A 33 14.42 -17.88 0.40
C GLU A 33 15.60 -17.52 -0.48
N ILE A 34 15.58 -16.31 -1.01
CA ILE A 34 16.64 -15.75 -1.86
C ILE A 34 17.65 -15.00 -0.99
N PRO A 35 18.96 -15.17 -1.19
CA PRO A 35 19.98 -14.44 -0.44
C PRO A 35 19.79 -12.91 -0.52
N GLU A 36 20.01 -12.22 0.60
CA GLU A 36 19.85 -10.75 0.70
C GLU A 36 21.09 -10.00 0.19
N ASP A 37 22.26 -10.65 0.17
CA ASP A 37 23.56 -10.06 -0.16
C ASP A 37 23.90 -10.12 -1.66
N LEU A 38 22.87 -10.04 -2.51
CA LEU A 38 23.02 -10.02 -3.96
C LEU A 38 23.30 -8.60 -4.47
N PRO A 39 24.10 -8.45 -5.54
CA PRO A 39 24.26 -7.16 -6.20
C PRO A 39 22.96 -6.73 -6.87
N GLU A 40 22.74 -5.42 -7.00
CA GLU A 40 21.55 -4.88 -7.69
C GLU A 40 21.50 -5.31 -9.16
N PHE A 41 22.66 -5.42 -9.80
CA PHE A 41 22.80 -5.88 -11.18
C PHE A 41 23.31 -7.33 -11.21
N ILE A 42 22.57 -8.20 -11.89
CA ILE A 42 22.89 -9.63 -11.96
C ILE A 42 22.95 -10.06 -13.43
N ASP A 43 24.14 -10.45 -13.89
CA ASP A 43 24.36 -10.88 -15.29
C ASP A 43 23.53 -12.13 -15.67
N ASP A 44 23.40 -13.08 -14.74
CA ASP A 44 22.65 -14.32 -14.92
C ASP A 44 21.78 -14.57 -13.69
N PHE A 45 20.55 -14.06 -13.69
CA PHE A 45 19.58 -14.28 -12.61
C PHE A 45 18.95 -15.68 -12.68
N GLU A 46 19.03 -16.39 -13.81
CA GLU A 46 18.43 -17.72 -13.98
C GLU A 46 19.04 -18.75 -13.01
N GLN A 47 20.30 -18.56 -12.60
CA GLN A 47 20.95 -19.42 -11.61
C GLN A 47 20.25 -19.43 -10.23
N TYR A 48 19.45 -18.40 -9.93
CA TYR A 48 18.69 -18.28 -8.69
C TYR A 48 17.25 -18.82 -8.81
N VAL A 49 16.84 -19.27 -10.00
CA VAL A 49 15.55 -19.94 -10.17
C VAL A 49 15.57 -21.29 -9.42
N PRO A 50 14.59 -21.56 -8.55
CA PRO A 50 14.54 -22.81 -7.81
C PRO A 50 14.45 -24.03 -8.71
N LYS A 51 15.17 -25.11 -8.35
CA LYS A 51 15.15 -26.37 -9.11
C LYS A 51 13.82 -27.11 -9.06
N SER A 52 13.00 -26.83 -8.04
CA SER A 52 11.73 -27.51 -7.80
C SER A 52 10.68 -26.46 -7.50
N ILE A 53 9.83 -26.17 -8.50
CA ILE A 53 8.79 -25.17 -8.40
C ILE A 53 7.44 -25.87 -8.20
N PRO A 54 6.74 -25.64 -7.07
CA PRO A 54 5.42 -26.22 -6.84
C PRO A 54 4.38 -25.58 -7.77
N GLN A 55 3.30 -26.31 -8.04
CA GLN A 55 2.14 -25.75 -8.74
C GLN A 55 1.42 -24.74 -7.84
N ALA A 56 1.25 -23.52 -8.32
CA ALA A 56 0.66 -22.42 -7.56
C ALA A 56 -0.33 -21.62 -8.41
N ASP A 57 -1.23 -20.91 -7.76
CA ASP A 57 -2.21 -20.02 -8.39
C ASP A 57 -1.73 -18.56 -8.34
N LEU A 58 -1.07 -18.20 -7.22
CA LEU A 58 -0.52 -16.87 -6.93
C LEU A 58 0.93 -16.98 -6.47
N ILE A 59 1.80 -16.12 -7.01
CA ILE A 59 3.14 -15.86 -6.49
C ILE A 59 3.13 -14.60 -5.62
N LEU A 60 3.76 -14.67 -4.45
CA LEU A 60 4.05 -13.50 -3.63
C LEU A 60 5.57 -13.31 -3.51
N ALA A 61 6.11 -12.25 -4.10
CA ALA A 61 7.54 -11.98 -4.10
C ALA A 61 7.87 -10.80 -3.16
N VAL A 62 8.43 -11.09 -1.98
CA VAL A 62 8.58 -10.12 -0.88
C VAL A 62 10.04 -9.90 -0.50
N GLY A 63 10.50 -8.65 -0.54
CA GLY A 63 11.83 -8.27 -0.05
C GLY A 63 12.98 -8.44 -1.03
N LEU A 64 12.70 -8.76 -2.29
CA LEU A 64 13.69 -8.86 -3.37
C LEU A 64 14.13 -7.47 -3.84
N PHE A 65 15.44 -7.21 -3.95
CA PHE A 65 16.02 -5.93 -4.41
C PHE A 65 16.75 -6.09 -5.74
N GLY A 66 16.51 -5.18 -6.69
CA GLY A 66 17.19 -5.14 -7.99
C GLY A 66 16.81 -6.29 -8.92
N ASP A 67 17.73 -6.62 -9.83
CA ASP A 67 17.51 -7.53 -10.97
C ASP A 67 17.09 -8.94 -10.57
N ILE A 68 17.32 -9.36 -9.31
CA ILE A 68 16.86 -10.66 -8.83
C ILE A 68 15.33 -10.83 -8.95
N ASN A 69 14.56 -9.74 -9.00
CA ASN A 69 13.12 -9.81 -9.26
C ASN A 69 12.78 -10.42 -10.64
N MET A 70 13.72 -10.48 -11.59
CA MET A 70 13.52 -11.10 -12.91
C MET A 70 13.35 -12.62 -12.86
N ILE A 71 13.62 -13.28 -11.73
CA ILE A 71 13.26 -14.69 -11.54
C ILE A 71 11.76 -14.89 -11.37
N VAL A 72 11.03 -13.87 -10.89
CA VAL A 72 9.61 -13.98 -10.52
C VAL A 72 8.73 -14.35 -11.73
N PRO A 73 8.86 -13.70 -12.90
CA PRO A 73 8.15 -14.11 -14.13
C PRO A 73 8.43 -15.55 -14.57
N ILE A 74 9.68 -16.01 -14.44
CA ILE A 74 10.07 -17.39 -14.78
C ILE A 74 9.35 -18.38 -13.84
N ILE A 75 9.43 -18.11 -12.53
CA ILE A 75 8.80 -18.94 -11.51
C ILE A 75 7.28 -18.96 -11.68
N ALA A 76 6.67 -17.82 -12.00
CA ALA A 76 5.23 -17.73 -12.23
C ALA A 76 4.79 -18.63 -13.39
N ARG A 77 5.51 -18.63 -14.52
CA ARG A 77 5.23 -19.55 -15.64
C ARG A 77 5.41 -21.02 -15.28
N GLU A 78 6.52 -21.38 -14.64
CA GLU A 78 6.83 -22.77 -14.30
C GLU A 78 5.89 -23.35 -13.24
N SER A 79 5.43 -22.52 -12.30
CA SER A 79 4.43 -22.89 -11.29
C SER A 79 3.00 -22.97 -11.86
N GLY A 80 2.75 -22.39 -13.04
CA GLY A 80 1.41 -22.24 -13.60
C GLY A 80 0.55 -21.15 -12.93
N ALA A 81 1.17 -20.26 -12.15
CA ALA A 81 0.49 -19.16 -11.48
C ALA A 81 -0.08 -18.18 -12.51
N GLN A 82 -1.27 -17.65 -12.21
CA GLN A 82 -1.95 -16.67 -13.07
C GLN A 82 -1.72 -15.24 -12.60
N ALA A 83 -1.26 -15.07 -11.36
CA ALA A 83 -1.03 -13.78 -10.76
C ALA A 83 0.24 -13.72 -9.92
N VAL A 84 0.77 -12.50 -9.77
CA VAL A 84 1.94 -12.17 -8.95
C VAL A 84 1.67 -10.88 -8.19
N ILE A 85 1.99 -10.87 -6.90
CA ILE A 85 2.05 -9.65 -6.09
C ILE A 85 3.51 -9.39 -5.70
N ILE A 86 4.00 -8.18 -5.99
CA ILE A 86 5.34 -7.73 -5.64
C ILE A 86 5.24 -6.42 -4.86
N PRO A 87 5.16 -6.45 -3.51
CA PRO A 87 5.10 -5.22 -2.74
C PRO A 87 6.43 -4.47 -2.75
N ILE A 88 6.32 -3.14 -2.83
CA ILE A 88 7.42 -2.20 -2.75
C ILE A 88 7.43 -1.59 -1.35
N HIS A 89 8.50 -1.86 -0.60
CA HIS A 89 8.69 -1.32 0.75
C HIS A 89 9.85 -0.33 0.84
N ASP A 90 10.70 -0.26 -0.18
CA ASP A 90 11.79 0.70 -0.31
C ASP A 90 11.85 1.28 -1.73
N PRO A 91 12.10 2.59 -1.92
CA PRO A 91 12.20 3.20 -3.25
C PRO A 91 13.29 2.60 -4.13
N ALA A 92 14.38 2.08 -3.54
CA ALA A 92 15.48 1.44 -4.26
C ALA A 92 15.17 -0.02 -4.66
N GLN A 93 14.08 -0.61 -4.16
CA GLN A 93 13.78 -2.03 -4.34
C GLN A 93 13.58 -2.41 -5.82
N ILE A 94 12.64 -1.73 -6.49
CA ILE A 94 12.26 -2.01 -7.88
C ILE A 94 11.95 -0.69 -8.58
N PRO A 95 12.92 -0.09 -9.28
CA PRO A 95 12.70 1.14 -10.04
C PRO A 95 11.63 0.96 -11.13
N PRO A 96 10.95 2.04 -11.59
CA PRO A 96 9.89 1.94 -12.61
C PRO A 96 10.33 1.31 -13.95
N GLY A 97 11.62 1.39 -14.29
CA GLY A 97 12.18 0.69 -15.46
C GLY A 97 12.10 -0.83 -15.28
N LEU A 98 12.56 -1.33 -14.14
CA LEU A 98 12.54 -2.76 -13.81
C LEU A 98 11.11 -3.29 -13.63
N GLN A 99 10.19 -2.50 -13.06
CA GLN A 99 8.77 -2.89 -12.98
C GLN A 99 8.18 -3.20 -14.36
N ARG A 100 8.44 -2.32 -15.34
CA ARG A 100 8.00 -2.52 -16.73
C ARG A 100 8.64 -3.74 -17.37
N GLU A 101 9.93 -3.95 -17.13
CA GLU A 101 10.64 -5.12 -17.66
C GLU A 101 10.07 -6.44 -17.12
N ILE A 102 9.77 -6.49 -15.82
CA ILE A 102 9.12 -7.64 -15.18
C ILE A 102 7.73 -7.89 -15.81
N GLU A 103 6.90 -6.86 -15.97
CA GLU A 103 5.58 -6.97 -16.61
C GLU A 103 5.66 -7.44 -18.07
N GLU A 104 6.55 -6.83 -18.86
CA GLU A 104 6.75 -7.15 -20.28
C GLU A 104 7.29 -8.58 -20.49
N SER A 105 7.98 -9.13 -19.49
CA SER A 105 8.53 -10.48 -19.57
C SER A 105 7.49 -11.59 -19.40
N ALA A 106 6.30 -11.30 -18.85
CA ALA A 106 5.20 -12.25 -18.66
C ALA A 106 3.81 -11.59 -18.86
N PRO A 107 3.50 -11.11 -20.09
CA PRO A 107 2.26 -10.37 -20.36
C PRO A 107 0.98 -11.19 -20.17
N GLU A 108 1.09 -12.52 -20.11
CA GLU A 108 0.00 -13.46 -19.84
C GLU A 108 -0.35 -13.60 -18.35
N ILE A 109 0.50 -13.08 -17.45
CA ILE A 109 0.36 -13.19 -15.99
C ILE A 109 0.01 -11.82 -15.42
N LYS A 110 -0.98 -11.74 -14.54
CA LYS A 110 -1.32 -10.48 -13.87
C LYS A 110 -0.27 -10.17 -12.79
N ILE A 111 0.61 -9.21 -13.05
CA ILE A 111 1.60 -8.74 -12.07
C ILE A 111 1.14 -7.42 -11.48
N VAL A 112 1.19 -7.28 -10.16
CA VAL A 112 0.84 -6.05 -9.44
C VAL A 112 1.96 -5.64 -8.49
N PHE A 113 2.37 -4.39 -8.60
CA PHE A 113 3.26 -3.72 -7.67
C PHE A 113 2.44 -2.88 -6.68
N SER A 114 2.38 -3.29 -5.42
CA SER A 114 1.70 -2.51 -4.38
C SER A 114 2.71 -1.65 -3.61
N LYS A 115 2.45 -0.35 -3.50
CA LYS A 115 3.32 0.60 -2.82
C LYS A 115 2.52 1.42 -1.80
N PRO A 116 2.69 1.20 -0.49
CA PRO A 116 3.27 0.01 0.17
C PRO A 116 2.40 -1.25 -0.02
N PHE A 117 2.80 -2.39 0.54
CA PHE A 117 1.95 -3.60 0.51
C PHE A 117 0.56 -3.40 1.12
N CYS A 118 0.46 -2.52 2.13
CA CYS A 118 -0.81 -2.17 2.75
C CYS A 118 -1.62 -1.13 1.96
N SER A 119 -1.31 -0.86 0.69
CA SER A 119 -2.21 -0.16 -0.25
C SER A 119 -2.85 -1.10 -1.29
N LEU A 120 -2.55 -2.41 -1.25
CA LEU A 120 -3.14 -3.37 -2.18
C LEU A 120 -4.67 -3.39 -2.06
N GLU A 121 -5.34 -3.30 -3.21
CA GLU A 121 -6.79 -3.41 -3.35
C GLU A 121 -7.15 -4.47 -4.41
N PRO A 122 -8.41 -4.93 -4.46
CA PRO A 122 -8.89 -5.73 -5.58
C PRO A 122 -8.65 -5.04 -6.92
N VAL A 123 -8.12 -5.79 -7.88
CA VAL A 123 -7.74 -5.33 -9.22
C VAL A 123 -8.54 -6.04 -10.32
N GLY A 124 -9.51 -6.88 -9.95
CA GLY A 124 -10.32 -7.67 -10.87
C GLY A 124 -9.68 -9.00 -11.30
N ASP A 125 -8.55 -9.38 -10.69
CA ASP A 125 -7.94 -10.69 -10.87
C ASP A 125 -8.40 -11.64 -9.76
N THR A 126 -8.77 -12.87 -10.11
CA THR A 126 -9.38 -13.81 -9.17
C THR A 126 -8.51 -14.09 -7.94
N TYR A 127 -7.20 -14.23 -8.10
CA TYR A 127 -6.31 -14.62 -7.01
C TYR A 127 -5.77 -13.44 -6.22
N ILE A 128 -5.51 -12.32 -6.89
CA ILE A 128 -5.16 -11.07 -6.19
C ILE A 128 -6.36 -10.58 -5.38
N ASP A 129 -7.57 -10.66 -5.93
CA ASP A 129 -8.78 -10.25 -5.22
C ASP A 129 -9.06 -11.20 -4.03
N GLU A 130 -8.92 -12.54 -4.19
CA GLU A 130 -9.02 -13.50 -3.07
C GLU A 130 -8.00 -13.17 -1.95
N PHE A 131 -6.77 -12.78 -2.30
CA PHE A 131 -5.79 -12.32 -1.31
C PHE A 131 -6.21 -10.99 -0.66
N ALA A 132 -6.67 -10.04 -1.49
CA ALA A 132 -7.06 -8.69 -1.10
C ALA A 132 -8.41 -8.61 -0.36
N GLU A 133 -9.13 -9.72 -0.21
CA GLU A 133 -10.26 -9.84 0.73
C GLU A 133 -9.76 -9.79 2.18
N GLN A 134 -8.61 -10.40 2.48
CA GLN A 134 -8.07 -10.52 3.84
C GLN A 134 -6.88 -9.59 4.10
N PHE A 135 -6.04 -9.37 3.07
CA PHE A 135 -4.76 -8.69 3.22
C PHE A 135 -4.59 -7.55 2.21
N GLY A 136 -4.31 -6.34 2.68
CA GLY A 136 -4.12 -5.18 1.79
C GLY A 136 -4.41 -3.87 2.50
N ARG A 137 -5.10 -2.95 1.80
CA ARG A 137 -5.54 -1.66 2.36
C ARG A 137 -6.45 -1.86 3.58
N PRO A 138 -6.10 -1.39 4.78
CA PRO A 138 -6.86 -1.71 5.98
C PRO A 138 -8.35 -1.35 5.88
N GLN A 139 -9.21 -2.21 6.43
CA GLN A 139 -10.64 -1.94 6.56
C GLN A 139 -11.10 -2.33 7.96
N LEU A 140 -11.78 -1.41 8.63
CA LEU A 140 -12.20 -1.52 10.03
C LEU A 140 -13.70 -1.26 10.18
N GLU A 141 -14.29 -1.88 11.21
CA GLU A 141 -15.57 -1.47 11.79
C GLU A 141 -15.29 -0.99 13.22
N ILE A 142 -15.72 0.22 13.56
CA ILE A 142 -15.48 0.82 14.88
C ILE A 142 -16.82 1.12 15.57
N GLU A 143 -17.00 0.58 16.77
CA GLU A 143 -18.11 0.92 17.65
C GLU A 143 -17.66 2.01 18.65
N SER A 144 -18.38 3.14 18.70
CA SER A 144 -18.03 4.28 19.56
C SER A 144 -19.26 4.98 20.15
N ASP A 145 -19.15 5.46 21.38
CA ASP A 145 -20.11 6.35 22.06
C ASP A 145 -19.46 7.67 22.52
N GLY A 146 -18.38 8.06 21.82
CA GLY A 146 -17.44 9.11 22.22
C GLY A 146 -16.07 8.52 22.57
N LEU A 147 -16.05 7.32 23.16
CA LEU A 147 -14.86 6.48 23.28
C LEU A 147 -15.00 5.26 22.36
N ILE A 148 -13.89 4.83 21.77
CA ILE A 148 -13.82 3.58 21.01
C ILE A 148 -14.07 2.41 21.96
N LYS A 149 -15.17 1.68 21.74
CA LYS A 149 -15.53 0.49 22.54
C LYS A 149 -14.92 -0.77 21.97
N LYS A 150 -14.89 -0.86 20.64
CA LYS A 150 -14.48 -2.06 19.93
C LYS A 150 -14.02 -1.71 18.53
N VAL A 151 -12.95 -2.36 18.09
CA VAL A 151 -12.46 -2.30 16.72
C VAL A 151 -12.46 -3.70 16.14
N LYS A 152 -13.19 -3.91 15.05
CA LYS A 152 -13.16 -5.15 14.28
C LYS A 152 -12.39 -4.93 13.00
N VAL A 153 -11.36 -5.75 12.79
CA VAL A 153 -10.56 -5.75 11.57
C VAL A 153 -11.27 -6.60 10.51
N ILE A 154 -11.64 -5.98 9.39
CA ILE A 154 -12.26 -6.64 8.23
C ILE A 154 -11.18 -7.08 7.25
N ARG A 155 -10.21 -6.18 6.99
CA ARG A 155 -9.02 -6.43 6.17
C ARG A 155 -7.81 -5.84 6.85
N THR A 156 -6.72 -6.61 6.93
CA THR A 156 -5.50 -6.21 7.63
C THR A 156 -4.37 -5.91 6.65
N ALA A 157 -3.44 -5.03 7.05
CA ALA A 157 -2.15 -4.95 6.41
C ALA A 157 -1.45 -6.33 6.45
N PRO A 158 -0.77 -6.76 5.37
CA PRO A 158 -0.10 -8.07 5.31
C PRO A 158 0.96 -8.29 6.39
N CYS A 159 1.54 -7.21 6.91
CA CYS A 159 2.50 -7.27 8.00
C CYS A 159 1.85 -7.40 9.39
N GLY A 160 0.52 -7.35 9.52
CA GLY A 160 -0.18 -7.40 10.81
C GLY A 160 -0.31 -6.07 11.57
N SER A 161 0.17 -4.95 11.02
CA SER A 161 0.12 -3.66 11.70
C SER A 161 -1.30 -3.19 12.02
N THR A 162 -2.29 -3.53 11.19
CA THR A 162 -3.68 -3.16 11.42
C THR A 162 -4.24 -3.77 12.70
N HIS A 163 -3.95 -5.05 12.98
CA HIS A 163 -4.36 -5.69 14.23
C HIS A 163 -3.70 -5.03 15.44
N PHE A 164 -2.39 -4.79 15.37
CA PHE A 164 -1.68 -4.08 16.42
C PHE A 164 -2.31 -2.70 16.72
N ILE A 165 -2.63 -1.94 15.67
CA ILE A 165 -3.23 -0.60 15.83
C ILE A 165 -4.65 -0.71 16.38
N ALA A 166 -5.47 -1.62 15.86
CA ALA A 166 -6.84 -1.84 16.34
C ALA A 166 -6.89 -2.10 17.85
N GLU A 167 -6.01 -2.97 18.37
CA GLU A 167 -5.90 -3.27 19.80
C GLU A 167 -5.45 -2.06 20.63
N ASN A 168 -4.72 -1.11 20.04
CA ASN A 168 -4.12 0.02 20.73
C ASN A 168 -4.93 1.32 20.66
N ILE A 169 -6.01 1.36 19.87
CA ILE A 169 -6.92 2.51 19.81
C ILE A 169 -8.23 2.29 20.58
N GLU A 170 -8.52 1.07 21.01
CA GLU A 170 -9.64 0.81 21.92
C GLU A 170 -9.49 1.58 23.24
N GLY A 171 -10.59 2.19 23.69
CA GLY A 171 -10.63 3.03 24.89
C GLY A 171 -10.24 4.50 24.68
N LEU A 172 -9.73 4.88 23.50
CA LEU A 172 -9.41 6.27 23.19
C LEU A 172 -10.66 7.08 22.82
N PRO A 173 -10.64 8.41 22.99
CA PRO A 173 -11.61 9.32 22.36
C PRO A 173 -11.63 9.14 20.84
N ALA A 174 -12.82 9.10 20.26
CA ALA A 174 -12.98 8.89 18.81
C ALA A 174 -12.25 9.96 17.98
N GLU A 175 -12.23 11.20 18.46
CA GLU A 175 -11.55 12.33 17.80
C GLU A 175 -10.01 12.21 17.82
N GLU A 176 -9.44 11.47 18.77
CA GLU A 176 -7.99 11.25 18.87
C GLU A 176 -7.52 10.04 18.05
N ALA A 177 -8.44 9.15 17.66
CA ALA A 177 -8.14 7.87 17.05
C ALA A 177 -7.34 7.99 15.75
N GLU A 178 -7.63 9.00 14.93
CA GLU A 178 -6.90 9.28 13.70
C GLU A 178 -5.42 9.55 13.99
N LEU A 179 -5.13 10.49 14.89
CA LEU A 179 -3.77 10.87 15.25
C LEU A 179 -3.04 9.69 15.88
N GLU A 180 -3.68 9.04 16.85
CA GLU A 180 -3.11 7.92 17.57
C GLU A 180 -2.83 6.72 16.66
N SER A 181 -3.70 6.41 15.69
CA SER A 181 -3.46 5.34 14.72
C SER A 181 -2.15 5.53 13.93
N GLY A 182 -1.87 6.78 13.52
CA GLY A 182 -0.60 7.14 12.87
C GLY A 182 0.60 6.97 13.81
N THR A 183 0.49 7.46 15.03
CA THR A 183 1.53 7.32 16.07
C THR A 183 1.82 5.85 16.39
N LYS A 184 0.78 5.01 16.49
CA LYS A 184 0.93 3.57 16.74
C LYS A 184 1.62 2.87 15.57
N LEU A 185 1.39 3.29 14.32
CA LEU A 185 2.15 2.75 13.20
C LEU A 185 3.65 3.06 13.29
N HIS A 186 4.03 4.26 13.74
CA HIS A 186 5.45 4.58 13.97
C HIS A 186 6.08 3.75 15.11
N ASN A 187 5.28 3.34 16.10
CA ASN A 187 5.71 2.45 17.18
C ASN A 187 5.72 0.98 16.77
N TYR A 188 4.97 0.62 15.71
CA TYR A 188 5.02 -0.70 15.10
C TYR A 188 6.39 -0.87 14.40
N PRO A 189 7.05 -2.04 14.50
CA PRO A 189 8.32 -2.28 13.82
C PRO A 189 8.12 -2.51 12.31
N CYS A 190 7.57 -1.49 11.65
CA CYS A 190 7.37 -1.45 10.22
C CYS A 190 8.72 -1.42 9.49
N ASN A 191 8.82 -2.19 8.42
CA ASN A 191 10.00 -2.24 7.55
C ASN A 191 9.88 -1.34 6.32
N ALA A 192 8.83 -0.53 6.22
CA ALA A 192 8.71 0.45 5.14
C ALA A 192 9.77 1.55 5.29
N SER A 193 10.35 1.95 4.16
CA SER A 193 11.44 2.92 4.12
C SER A 193 11.00 4.32 4.54
N MET A 194 11.92 4.99 5.24
CA MET A 194 11.84 6.43 5.56
C MET A 194 12.57 7.29 4.53
N SER A 195 13.18 6.68 3.52
CA SER A 195 13.73 7.41 2.38
C SER A 195 12.59 8.00 1.55
N THR A 196 12.77 9.25 1.09
CA THR A 196 11.82 9.88 0.17
C THR A 196 11.82 9.11 -1.15
N ASP A 197 10.63 8.68 -1.58
CA ASP A 197 10.43 8.07 -2.88
C ASP A 197 10.24 9.17 -3.93
N PRO A 198 11.15 9.30 -4.92
CA PRO A 198 11.05 10.35 -5.94
C PRO A 198 9.82 10.22 -6.83
N ALA A 199 9.19 9.04 -6.91
CA ALA A 199 7.98 8.84 -7.70
C ALA A 199 6.71 9.42 -7.04
N VAL A 200 6.72 9.60 -5.71
CA VAL A 200 5.54 10.06 -4.96
C VAL A 200 5.79 11.35 -4.16
N GLY A 201 7.05 11.75 -3.97
CA GLY A 201 7.42 12.94 -3.20
C GLY A 201 7.34 12.78 -1.68
N ASP A 202 7.09 11.57 -1.17
CA ASP A 202 6.95 11.25 0.25
C ASP A 202 7.61 9.89 0.57
N THR A 203 7.60 9.47 1.84
CA THR A 203 8.15 8.19 2.28
C THR A 203 7.12 7.07 2.21
N ILE A 204 7.57 5.84 1.99
CA ILE A 204 6.68 4.66 1.95
C ILE A 204 6.06 4.40 3.34
N LEU A 205 6.76 4.73 4.43
CA LEU A 205 6.17 4.66 5.78
C LEU A 205 5.01 5.66 5.94
N HIS A 206 5.14 6.89 5.45
CA HIS A 206 4.04 7.86 5.50
C HIS A 206 2.83 7.38 4.68
N LEU A 207 3.07 6.83 3.48
CA LEU A 207 2.00 6.22 2.70
C LEU A 207 1.25 5.13 3.49
N ALA A 208 1.99 4.26 4.20
CA ALA A 208 1.40 3.25 5.09
C ALA A 208 0.57 3.89 6.24
N GLY A 209 1.07 5.01 6.78
CA GLY A 209 0.35 5.83 7.77
C GLY A 209 -0.97 6.38 7.25
N TYR A 210 -1.00 6.82 5.98
CA TYR A 210 -2.22 7.31 5.35
C TYR A 210 -3.27 6.19 5.22
N GLN A 211 -2.85 4.96 4.88
CA GLN A 211 -3.78 3.83 4.74
C GLN A 211 -4.51 3.48 6.04
N VAL A 212 -3.82 3.51 7.18
CA VAL A 212 -4.46 3.21 8.47
C VAL A 212 -5.32 4.37 8.97
N LYS A 213 -4.86 5.63 8.77
CA LYS A 213 -5.66 6.81 9.12
C LYS A 213 -6.96 6.84 8.33
N GLU A 214 -6.90 6.57 7.02
CA GLU A 214 -8.07 6.45 6.17
C GLU A 214 -9.05 5.40 6.71
N ALA A 215 -8.56 4.19 7.03
CA ALA A 215 -9.39 3.13 7.56
C ALA A 215 -10.11 3.51 8.86
N VAL A 216 -9.42 4.22 9.76
CA VAL A 216 -10.01 4.73 11.01
C VAL A 216 -11.05 5.82 10.72
N ARG A 217 -10.73 6.79 9.87
CA ARG A 217 -11.66 7.87 9.48
C ARG A 217 -12.94 7.33 8.87
N ARG A 218 -12.83 6.43 7.88
CA ARG A 218 -13.99 5.79 7.25
C ARG A 218 -14.82 4.98 8.24
N ALA A 219 -14.17 4.25 9.15
CA ALA A 219 -14.88 3.46 10.15
C ALA A 219 -15.60 4.31 11.22
N LEU A 220 -15.09 5.51 11.52
CA LEU A 220 -15.72 6.48 12.41
C LEU A 220 -16.75 7.39 11.70
N GLY A 221 -16.69 7.48 10.38
CA GLY A 221 -17.55 8.35 9.56
C GLY A 221 -17.12 9.81 9.54
N PHE A 222 -15.90 10.14 9.99
CA PHE A 222 -15.39 11.52 9.93
C PHE A 222 -13.86 11.59 9.87
N SER A 223 -13.35 12.75 9.45
CA SER A 223 -11.95 13.17 9.56
C SER A 223 -11.86 14.47 10.36
N MET A 224 -10.79 14.68 11.15
CA MET A 224 -10.59 15.91 11.92
C MET A 224 -9.71 16.94 11.19
N LYS A 225 -9.10 16.52 10.08
CA LYS A 225 -8.15 17.33 9.33
C LYS A 225 -8.12 16.91 7.87
N SER A 226 -8.20 17.87 6.96
CA SER A 226 -8.06 17.63 5.53
C SER A 226 -7.55 18.87 4.81
N ALA A 227 -6.91 18.64 3.67
CA ALA A 227 -6.78 19.69 2.67
C ALA A 227 -8.16 19.99 2.04
N VAL A 228 -8.45 21.26 1.83
CA VAL A 228 -9.71 21.76 1.27
C VAL A 228 -9.38 22.68 0.11
N VAL A 229 -10.17 22.59 -0.96
CA VAL A 229 -10.02 23.42 -2.17
C VAL A 229 -11.01 24.57 -2.11
N ASP A 230 -10.52 25.79 -2.25
CA ASP A 230 -11.32 26.97 -2.53
C ASP A 230 -11.66 26.99 -4.03
N HIS A 231 -12.92 26.67 -4.34
CA HIS A 231 -13.43 26.64 -5.71
C HIS A 231 -13.62 28.03 -6.33
N GLU A 232 -13.55 29.12 -5.57
CA GLU A 232 -13.58 30.48 -6.15
C GLU A 232 -12.23 30.88 -6.75
N THR A 233 -11.13 30.35 -6.22
CA THR A 233 -9.77 30.64 -6.68
C THR A 233 -9.14 29.50 -7.49
N CYS A 234 -9.76 28.33 -7.52
CA CYS A 234 -9.30 27.18 -8.29
C CYS A 234 -9.57 27.35 -9.80
N GLU A 235 -8.57 27.82 -10.52
CA GLU A 235 -8.60 28.00 -11.99
C GLU A 235 -8.25 26.69 -12.71
N ALA A 236 -9.19 25.74 -12.73
CA ALA A 236 -9.00 24.42 -13.35
C ALA A 236 -8.64 24.49 -14.85
N ASP A 237 -9.26 25.41 -15.60
CA ASP A 237 -9.04 25.58 -17.04
C ASP A 237 -7.61 26.03 -17.40
N GLU A 238 -6.91 26.68 -16.46
CA GLU A 238 -5.55 27.17 -16.64
C GLU A 238 -4.50 26.35 -15.86
N CYS A 239 -4.95 25.52 -14.91
CA CYS A 239 -4.12 24.63 -14.12
C CYS A 239 -3.98 23.26 -14.81
N GLN A 240 -2.81 22.63 -14.73
CA GLN A 240 -2.65 21.25 -15.20
C GLN A 240 -2.91 20.22 -14.07
N HIS A 241 -3.78 20.55 -13.11
CA HIS A 241 -4.11 19.74 -11.94
C HIS A 241 -2.89 19.25 -11.13
N GLU A 242 -2.00 20.18 -10.75
CA GLU A 242 -0.77 19.86 -10.00
C GLU A 242 -1.07 19.12 -8.68
N CYS A 243 -2.20 19.41 -8.03
CA CYS A 243 -2.64 18.69 -6.84
C CYS A 243 -2.89 17.18 -7.07
N ILE A 244 -3.32 16.78 -8.27
CA ILE A 244 -3.49 15.37 -8.65
C ILE A 244 -2.13 14.75 -9.01
N LYS A 245 -1.33 15.46 -9.82
CA LYS A 245 0.00 15.00 -10.26
C LYS A 245 0.98 14.79 -9.12
N HIS A 246 0.86 15.55 -8.04
CA HIS A 246 1.80 15.51 -6.92
C HIS A 246 1.23 14.90 -5.64
N CYS A 247 -0.05 14.52 -5.59
CA CYS A 247 -0.61 13.85 -4.42
C CYS A 247 0.00 12.44 -4.28
N PRO A 248 0.69 12.11 -3.16
CA PRO A 248 1.33 10.81 -3.00
C PRO A 248 0.35 9.64 -3.05
N GLN A 249 -0.88 9.83 -2.57
CA GLN A 249 -1.94 8.81 -2.61
C GLN A 249 -2.42 8.55 -4.05
N VAL A 250 -2.60 9.62 -4.84
CA VAL A 250 -2.97 9.48 -6.26
C VAL A 250 -1.87 8.78 -7.05
N GLN A 251 -0.60 9.09 -6.77
CA GLN A 251 0.53 8.43 -7.43
C GLN A 251 0.65 6.93 -7.13
N ILE A 252 -0.02 6.42 -6.09
CA ILE A 252 -0.14 4.99 -5.80
C ILE A 252 -1.51 4.40 -6.15
N GLY A 253 -2.32 5.12 -6.93
CA GLY A 253 -3.60 4.65 -7.46
C GLY A 253 -4.81 4.83 -6.56
N ILE A 254 -4.73 5.71 -5.54
CA ILE A 254 -5.85 6.00 -4.64
C ILE A 254 -6.50 7.33 -5.05
N ASP A 255 -7.82 7.31 -5.24
CA ASP A 255 -8.65 8.44 -5.67
C ASP A 255 -8.83 9.53 -4.59
N THR A 256 -7.73 10.01 -4.02
CA THR A 256 -7.72 11.03 -2.96
C THR A 256 -8.04 12.42 -3.49
N VAL A 257 -7.66 12.71 -4.73
CA VAL A 257 -7.97 13.96 -5.42
C VAL A 257 -8.67 13.62 -6.73
N THR A 258 -9.95 13.95 -6.81
CA THR A 258 -10.80 13.76 -7.99
C THR A 258 -11.23 15.10 -8.57
N LEU A 259 -11.92 15.09 -9.71
CA LEU A 259 -12.47 16.31 -10.32
C LEU A 259 -13.99 16.36 -10.16
N ASN A 260 -14.53 17.55 -9.90
CA ASN A 260 -15.97 17.81 -9.96
C ASN A 260 -16.42 18.05 -11.42
N GLU A 261 -17.70 18.41 -11.59
CA GLU A 261 -18.31 18.71 -12.89
C GLU A 261 -17.72 19.95 -13.61
N ASN A 262 -17.04 20.84 -12.87
CA ASN A 262 -16.33 22.00 -13.41
C ASN A 262 -14.83 21.74 -13.57
N GLU A 263 -14.39 20.48 -13.56
CA GLU A 263 -12.98 20.08 -13.62
C GLU A 263 -12.12 20.62 -12.46
N GLN A 264 -12.73 21.12 -11.38
CA GLN A 264 -12.01 21.59 -10.20
C GLN A 264 -11.73 20.42 -9.25
N ALA A 265 -10.58 20.50 -8.57
CA ALA A 265 -10.15 19.47 -7.63
C ALA A 265 -11.10 19.34 -6.43
N VAL A 266 -11.36 18.11 -6.04
CA VAL A 266 -12.07 17.71 -4.81
C VAL A 266 -11.19 16.72 -4.08
N ILE A 267 -10.94 16.96 -2.80
CA ILE A 267 -10.08 16.13 -1.96
C ILE A 267 -10.97 15.30 -1.02
N ASP A 268 -10.80 13.97 -1.03
CA ASP A 268 -11.47 13.08 -0.08
C ASP A 268 -10.84 13.24 1.32
N PRO A 269 -11.58 13.76 2.32
CA PRO A 269 -11.06 13.93 3.67
C PRO A 269 -10.65 12.63 4.35
N ALA A 270 -11.20 11.49 3.90
CA ALA A 270 -10.86 10.19 4.46
C ALA A 270 -9.43 9.78 4.07
N SER A 271 -9.10 9.82 2.77
CA SER A 271 -7.80 9.37 2.26
C SER A 271 -6.73 10.47 2.21
N CYS A 272 -7.09 11.73 2.44
CA CYS A 272 -6.13 12.85 2.49
C CYS A 272 -5.02 12.61 3.52
N GLY A 273 -3.77 12.49 3.06
CA GLY A 273 -2.60 12.30 3.93
C GLY A 273 -2.24 13.51 4.79
N CYS A 274 -2.79 14.69 4.52
CA CYS A 274 -2.44 15.97 5.17
C CYS A 274 -0.94 16.30 5.08
N CYS A 275 -0.29 15.90 3.98
CA CYS A 275 1.16 16.08 3.76
C CYS A 275 1.54 17.46 3.20
N GLU A 276 0.56 18.31 2.91
CA GLU A 276 0.73 19.68 2.39
C GLU A 276 1.37 19.80 0.99
N ILE A 277 1.74 18.70 0.33
CA ILE A 277 2.33 18.72 -1.02
C ILE A 277 1.41 19.43 -2.02
N CYS A 278 0.12 19.09 -2.05
CA CYS A 278 -0.85 19.76 -2.93
C CYS A 278 -0.99 21.27 -2.68
N ILE A 279 -0.75 21.73 -1.44
CA ILE A 279 -0.77 23.16 -1.08
C ILE A 279 0.46 23.85 -1.66
N GLN A 280 1.63 23.21 -1.55
CA GLN A 280 2.90 23.73 -2.07
C GLN A 280 2.93 23.79 -3.60
N GLU A 281 2.31 22.80 -4.25
CA GLU A 281 2.28 22.68 -5.71
C GLU A 281 1.13 23.46 -6.37
N CYS A 282 0.15 23.98 -5.60
CA CYS A 282 -0.96 24.74 -6.16
C CYS A 282 -0.50 26.12 -6.66
N PRO A 283 -0.51 26.41 -7.97
CA PRO A 283 -0.01 27.68 -8.48
C PRO A 283 -0.93 28.88 -8.16
N TYR A 284 -2.17 28.61 -7.81
CA TYR A 284 -3.20 29.63 -7.50
C TYR A 284 -3.42 29.83 -6.00
N GLY A 285 -2.76 29.04 -5.14
CA GLY A 285 -2.94 29.10 -3.69
C GLY A 285 -4.36 28.73 -3.23
N SER A 286 -5.08 27.93 -4.02
CA SER A 286 -6.48 27.57 -3.82
C SER A 286 -6.69 26.39 -2.86
N ILE A 287 -5.63 25.89 -2.21
CA ILE A 287 -5.72 24.73 -1.32
C ILE A 287 -5.14 25.12 0.02
N GLU A 288 -5.88 24.84 1.09
CA GLU A 288 -5.42 25.04 2.46
C GLU A 288 -5.71 23.82 3.33
N LEU A 289 -5.06 23.77 4.49
CA LEU A 289 -5.24 22.71 5.47
C LEU A 289 -6.19 23.22 6.57
N GLU A 290 -7.29 22.53 6.77
CA GLU A 290 -8.28 22.89 7.78
C GLU A 290 -8.34 21.86 8.89
N GLU A 291 -8.40 22.33 10.14
CA GLU A 291 -8.59 21.50 11.34
C GLU A 291 -10.02 21.66 11.87
N ARG A 292 -10.92 20.84 11.34
CA ARG A 292 -12.33 20.75 11.76
C ARG A 292 -12.88 19.36 11.45
N LYS A 293 -14.07 19.06 11.96
CA LYS A 293 -14.75 17.81 11.67
C LYS A 293 -15.35 17.81 10.25
N PHE A 294 -14.91 16.86 9.42
CA PHE A 294 -15.44 16.54 8.10
C PHE A 294 -16.22 15.23 8.19
N GLU A 295 -17.53 15.24 7.94
CA GLU A 295 -18.34 14.00 7.85
C GLU A 295 -18.08 13.30 6.50
N LEU A 296 -18.10 11.96 6.50
CA LEU A 296 -17.80 11.09 5.34
C LEU A 296 -19.02 10.33 4.82
#